data_AF-A0A950YP20-F1
#
_entry.id   AF-A0A950YP20-F1
#
_cell.length_a   1.000
_cell.length_b   1.000
_cell.length_c   1.000
_cell.angle_alpha   90.00
_cell.angle_beta   90.00
_cell.angle_gamma   90.00
#
_symmetry.space_group_name_H-M   'P 1'
#
loop_
_entity.id
_entity.type
_entity.pdbx_description
1 polymer ?
#
loop_
_entity_poly.entity_id
_entity_poly.type
_entity_poly.pdbx_seq_one_letter_code
_entity_poly.pdbx_strand_id
1 'polypeptide(L)'
;KAGGDAQKSGASSSHSGRFLVRMPSTLHEQLARAAEREHVSLNRFVTDVLAASVSSAPPTDSATESSPVEPVPDRPRHSPRALRVALATNLVVVLLAGVLAVALLVLALQRGI
;
A
#
# COMPACT_ATOMS: atom_id res chain seq x y z
N LYS A 1 38.41 -9.74 5.97
CA LYS A 1 38.33 -8.27 5.82
C LYS A 1 37.09 -7.97 4.98
N ALA A 2 36.13 -7.26 5.58
CA ALA A 2 34.90 -6.66 5.03
C ALA A 2 33.97 -7.59 4.25
N GLY A 3 32.73 -7.85 4.68
CA GLY A 3 31.68 -6.89 5.05
C GLY A 3 30.67 -6.92 3.90
N GLY A 4 29.46 -7.47 4.02
CA GLY A 4 28.56 -7.41 5.16
C GLY A 4 27.76 -6.12 5.08
N ASP A 5 26.80 -6.05 4.14
CA ASP A 5 25.69 -5.07 4.11
C ASP A 5 24.55 -5.64 3.24
N ALA A 6 24.10 -6.85 3.55
CA ALA A 6 22.74 -7.24 3.21
C ALA A 6 21.84 -6.40 4.11
N GLN A 7 21.30 -5.34 3.51
CA GLN A 7 20.46 -4.32 4.11
C GLN A 7 19.37 -4.94 5.01
N LYS A 8 19.70 -5.05 6.30
CA LYS A 8 18.73 -5.18 7.39
C LYS A 8 18.06 -3.83 7.55
N SER A 9 17.02 -3.59 6.75
CA SER A 9 16.06 -2.53 7.04
C SER A 9 15.26 -2.95 8.27
N GLY A 10 15.78 -2.57 9.44
CA GLY A 10 15.11 -2.70 10.71
C GLY A 10 13.93 -1.73 10.81
N ALA A 11 12.78 -2.26 11.18
CA ALA A 11 11.95 -1.75 12.27
C ALA A 11 10.84 -2.77 12.53
N SER A 12 10.77 -3.22 13.77
CA SER A 12 9.78 -4.12 14.35
C SER A 12 8.34 -3.79 13.96
N SER A 13 7.69 -4.72 13.27
CA SER A 13 6.27 -4.96 13.48
C SER A 13 6.12 -6.47 13.64
N SER A 14 5.83 -6.91 14.87
CA SER A 14 5.76 -8.32 15.27
C SER A 14 4.46 -8.96 14.77
N HIS A 15 4.20 -8.86 13.47
CA HIS A 15 2.96 -9.33 12.86
C HIS A 15 3.27 -10.41 11.84
N SER A 16 2.69 -11.60 12.02
CA SER A 16 2.91 -12.76 11.15
C SER A 16 2.30 -12.59 9.75
N GLY A 17 1.46 -11.57 9.50
CA GLY A 17 0.69 -11.41 8.26
C GLY A 17 -0.37 -12.49 8.05
N ARG A 18 -0.55 -13.42 9.00
CA ARG A 18 -1.51 -14.52 8.93
C ARG A 18 -2.72 -14.21 9.79
N PHE A 19 -3.90 -14.32 9.21
CA PHE A 19 -5.18 -14.09 9.87
C PHE A 19 -6.03 -15.37 9.78
N LEU A 20 -6.21 -16.05 10.92
CA LEU A 20 -7.03 -17.25 11.03
C LEU A 20 -8.34 -16.89 11.72
N VAL A 21 -9.45 -17.00 11.00
CA VAL A 21 -10.79 -16.71 11.51
C VAL A 21 -11.71 -17.91 11.30
N ARG A 22 -12.55 -18.16 12.31
CA ARG A 22 -13.68 -19.09 12.20
C ARG A 22 -14.91 -18.30 11.78
N MET A 23 -15.60 -18.77 10.75
CA MET A 23 -16.83 -18.14 10.25
C MET A 23 -17.87 -19.20 9.87
N PRO A 24 -19.17 -18.88 9.98
CA PRO A 24 -20.23 -19.73 9.47
C PRO A 24 -20.11 -19.96 7.96
N SER A 25 -20.54 -21.12 7.46
CA SER A 25 -20.51 -21.47 6.03
C SER A 25 -21.26 -20.45 5.16
N THR A 26 -22.41 -19.98 5.64
CA THR A 26 -23.23 -18.99 4.93
C THR A 26 -22.53 -17.65 4.74
N LEU A 27 -21.70 -17.23 5.70
CA LEU A 27 -20.89 -16.01 5.58
C LEU A 27 -19.77 -16.22 4.57
N HIS A 28 -19.08 -17.37 4.64
CA HIS A 28 -18.04 -17.73 3.69
C HIS A 28 -18.55 -17.72 2.25
N GLU A 29 -19.72 -18.31 2.00
CA GLU A 29 -20.37 -18.31 0.67
C GLU A 29 -20.66 -16.90 0.16
N GLN A 30 -21.17 -16.02 1.03
CA GLN A 30 -21.47 -14.64 0.66
C GLN A 30 -20.20 -13.87 0.28
N LEU A 31 -19.11 -14.04 1.04
CA LEU A 31 -17.81 -13.43 0.73
C LEU A 31 -17.22 -14.00 -0.57
N ALA A 32 -17.31 -15.31 -0.78
CA ALA A 32 -16.80 -15.96 -1.99
C ALA A 32 -17.53 -15.46 -3.24
N ARG A 33 -18.87 -15.39 -3.20
CA ARG A 33 -19.68 -14.83 -4.29
C ARG A 33 -19.36 -13.36 -4.55
N ALA A 34 -19.08 -12.58 -3.50
CA ALA A 34 -18.69 -11.18 -3.66
C ALA A 34 -17.32 -11.03 -4.33
N ALA A 35 -16.33 -11.82 -3.92
CA ALA A 35 -15.01 -11.84 -4.52
C ALA A 35 -15.05 -12.26 -6.01
N GLU A 36 -15.89 -13.23 -6.36
CA GLU A 36 -16.09 -13.68 -7.74
C GLU A 36 -16.67 -12.58 -8.64
N ARG A 37 -17.67 -11.83 -8.15
CA ARG A 37 -18.23 -10.67 -8.88
C ARG A 37 -17.20 -9.57 -9.12
N GLU A 38 -16.24 -9.42 -8.21
CA GLU A 38 -15.15 -8.45 -8.34
C GLU A 38 -13.91 -9.00 -9.07
N HIS A 39 -13.97 -10.26 -9.53
CA HIS A 39 -12.88 -10.94 -10.22
C HIS A 39 -11.55 -10.95 -9.43
N VAL A 40 -11.63 -11.08 -8.10
CA VAL A 40 -10.47 -11.15 -7.21
C VAL A 40 -10.49 -12.41 -6.34
N SER A 41 -9.35 -12.75 -5.75
CA SER A 41 -9.31 -13.85 -4.77
C SER A 41 -10.04 -13.48 -3.48
N LEU A 42 -10.63 -14.48 -2.83
CA LEU A 42 -11.32 -14.28 -1.55
C LEU A 42 -10.44 -13.60 -0.50
N ASN A 43 -9.16 -13.98 -0.39
CA ASN A 43 -8.23 -13.36 0.57
C ASN A 43 -8.03 -11.87 0.29
N ARG A 44 -7.93 -11.48 -0.99
CA ARG A 44 -7.82 -10.07 -1.38
C ARG A 44 -9.09 -9.31 -1.04
N PHE A 45 -10.25 -9.85 -1.42
CA PHE A 45 -11.55 -9.25 -1.11
C PHE A 45 -11.73 -9.02 0.40
N VAL A 46 -11.43 -10.03 1.23
CA VAL A 46 -11.48 -9.92 2.69
C VAL A 46 -10.55 -8.83 3.20
N THR A 47 -9.32 -8.76 2.69
CA THR A 47 -8.34 -7.74 3.09
C THR A 47 -8.82 -6.34 2.70
N ASP A 48 -9.40 -6.16 1.52
CA ASP A 48 -9.90 -4.88 1.02
C ASP A 48 -11.10 -4.39 1.85
N VAL A 49 -12.05 -5.28 2.18
CA VAL A 49 -13.19 -4.97 3.06
C VAL A 49 -12.72 -4.60 4.48
N LEU A 50 -11.75 -5.33 5.03
CA LEU A 50 -11.16 -5.03 6.34
C LEU A 50 -10.40 -3.69 6.33
N ALA A 51 -9.67 -3.38 5.26
CA ALA A 51 -8.98 -2.10 5.13
C ALA A 51 -9.98 -0.93 5.03
N ALA A 52 -11.09 -1.12 4.30
CA ALA A 52 -12.15 -0.13 4.19
C ALA A 52 -12.84 0.15 5.54
N SER A 53 -13.08 -0.89 6.34
CA SER A 53 -13.72 -0.72 7.66
C SER A 53 -12.79 -0.02 8.67
N VAL A 54 -11.50 -0.38 8.69
CA VAL A 54 -10.52 0.23 9.61
C VAL A 54 -10.23 1.68 9.21
N SER A 55 -10.18 2.01 7.92
CA SER A 55 -9.95 3.39 7.45
C SER A 55 -11.14 4.33 7.66
N SER A 56 -12.35 3.78 7.82
CA SER A 56 -13.58 4.56 8.04
C SER A 56 -13.91 4.75 9.53
N ALA A 57 -13.17 4.09 10.44
CA ALA A 57 -13.36 4.33 11.86
C ALA A 57 -12.98 5.79 12.18
N PRO A 58 -13.88 6.60 12.76
CA PRO A 58 -13.51 7.92 13.26
C PRO A 58 -12.39 7.74 14.29
N PRO A 59 -11.48 8.71 14.45
CA PRO A 59 -10.60 8.72 15.60
C PRO A 59 -11.51 8.77 16.83
N THR A 60 -11.75 7.63 17.46
CA THR A 60 -12.39 7.59 18.76
C THR A 60 -11.43 8.30 19.69
N ASP A 61 -11.81 9.50 20.13
CA ASP A 61 -11.13 10.28 21.15
C ASP A 61 -11.16 9.52 22.48
N SER A 62 -10.38 8.45 22.58
CA SER A 62 -9.97 7.85 23.84
C SER A 62 -8.62 8.44 24.21
N ALA A 63 -8.61 9.76 24.39
CA ALA A 63 -7.57 10.50 25.09
C ALA A 63 -8.11 10.87 26.49
N THR A 64 -8.17 9.87 27.35
CA THR A 64 -8.12 9.99 28.81
C THR A 64 -7.37 8.71 29.18
N GLU A 65 -6.05 8.71 29.25
CA GLU A 65 -5.27 9.19 30.39
C GLU A 65 -3.81 9.55 30.00
N SER A 66 -3.41 10.76 30.41
CA SER A 66 -2.10 11.19 30.94
C SER A 66 -0.79 10.63 30.36
N SER A 67 -0.16 11.42 29.47
CA SER A 67 1.26 11.79 29.62
C SER A 67 1.61 13.01 28.73
N PRO A 68 2.24 14.07 29.24
CA PRO A 68 2.60 15.24 28.44
C PRO A 68 3.91 14.95 27.69
N VAL A 69 3.81 14.60 26.41
CA VAL A 69 4.98 14.55 25.51
C VAL A 69 4.61 15.23 24.20
N GLU A 70 5.27 16.37 23.99
CA GLU A 70 5.48 17.23 22.81
C GLU A 70 4.52 17.15 21.60
N PRO A 71 4.22 18.32 20.96
CA PRO A 71 3.49 18.36 19.71
C PRO A 71 4.35 17.79 18.58
N VAL A 72 4.29 16.47 18.40
CA VAL A 72 4.79 15.80 17.20
C VAL A 72 3.91 16.29 16.04
N PRO A 73 4.49 16.89 14.98
CA PRO A 73 3.71 17.42 13.87
C PRO A 73 2.87 16.30 13.24
N ASP A 74 1.57 16.59 13.10
CA ASP A 74 0.56 15.74 12.49
C ASP A 74 1.11 15.08 11.22
N ARG A 75 1.47 13.80 11.33
CA ARG A 75 1.71 12.97 10.15
C ARG A 75 0.35 12.77 9.50
N PRO A 76 0.14 13.24 8.26
CA PRO A 76 -1.16 13.15 7.62
C PRO A 76 -1.55 11.67 7.54
N ARG A 77 -2.70 11.36 8.14
CA ARG A 77 -3.34 10.05 8.11
C ARG A 77 -3.47 9.66 6.63
N HIS A 78 -2.66 8.70 6.20
CA HIS A 78 -2.59 8.28 4.81
C HIS A 78 -3.94 7.70 4.38
N SER A 79 -4.75 8.56 3.76
CA SER A 79 -6.00 8.18 3.13
C SER A 79 -5.65 7.36 1.88
N PRO A 80 -6.23 6.17 1.67
CA PRO A 80 -5.87 5.25 0.57
C PRO A 80 -6.09 5.84 -0.83
N ARG A 81 -6.80 6.97 -0.94
CA ARG A 81 -6.92 7.78 -2.17
C ARG A 81 -5.61 8.50 -2.55
N ALA A 82 -4.83 8.93 -1.57
CA ALA A 82 -3.53 9.60 -1.80
C ALA A 82 -2.52 8.65 -2.44
N LEU A 83 -2.53 7.37 -2.05
CA LEU A 83 -1.64 6.34 -2.63
C LEU A 83 -1.97 6.07 -4.11
N ARG A 84 -3.26 6.05 -4.49
CA ARG A 84 -3.68 5.91 -5.90
C ARG A 84 -3.26 7.10 -6.76
N VAL A 85 -3.37 8.32 -6.24
CA VAL A 85 -2.92 9.53 -6.94
C VAL A 85 -1.40 9.55 -7.10
N ALA A 86 -0.64 9.21 -6.04
CA ALA A 86 0.82 9.15 -6.09
C ALA A 86 1.33 8.09 -7.10
N LEU A 87 0.69 6.93 -7.17
CA LEU A 87 1.01 5.89 -8.18
C LEU A 87 0.75 6.38 -9.61
N ALA A 88 -0.36 7.10 -9.84
CA ALA A 88 -0.68 7.65 -11.16
C ALA A 88 0.36 8.70 -11.60
N THR A 89 0.75 9.61 -10.70
CA THR A 89 1.78 10.62 -11.00
C THR A 89 3.13 9.97 -11.30
N ASN A 90 3.56 9.00 -10.48
CA ASN A 90 4.81 8.27 -10.71
C ASN A 90 4.80 7.51 -12.05
N LEU A 91 3.66 6.91 -12.43
CA LEU A 91 3.51 6.22 -13.71
C LEU A 91 3.70 7.18 -14.90
N VAL A 92 3.10 8.38 -14.83
CA VAL A 92 3.23 9.41 -15.88
C VAL A 92 4.68 9.86 -16.02
N VAL A 93 5.38 10.13 -14.91
CA VAL A 93 6.79 10.53 -14.94
C VAL A 93 7.67 9.44 -15.55
N VAL A 94 7.46 8.18 -15.18
CA VAL A 94 8.21 7.04 -15.73
C VAL A 94 7.94 6.86 -17.23
N LEU A 95 6.69 6.97 -17.67
CA LEU A 95 6.35 6.89 -19.09
C LEU A 95 7.01 8.02 -19.89
N LEU A 96 6.95 9.25 -19.37
CA LEU A 96 7.52 10.42 -20.04
C LEU A 96 9.06 10.31 -20.14
N ALA A 97 9.71 9.88 -19.05
CA ALA A 97 11.15 9.62 -19.03
C ALA A 97 11.54 8.48 -19.99
N GLY A 98 10.75 7.41 -20.05
CA GLY A 98 10.96 6.30 -20.99
C GLY A 98 10.85 6.74 -22.45
N VAL A 99 9.82 7.52 -22.79
CA VAL A 99 9.65 8.07 -24.15
C VAL A 99 10.82 8.98 -24.53
N LEU A 100 11.26 9.86 -23.63
CA LEU A 100 12.43 10.71 -23.86
C LEU A 100 13.71 9.89 -24.04
N ALA A 101 13.93 8.87 -23.21
CA ALA A 101 15.10 7.99 -23.31
C ALA A 101 15.14 7.26 -24.67
N VAL A 102 14.01 6.72 -25.13
CA VAL A 102 13.91 6.07 -26.44
C VAL A 102 14.12 7.08 -27.57
N ALA A 103 13.51 8.27 -27.49
CA ALA A 103 13.69 9.32 -28.49
C ALA A 103 15.16 9.76 -28.61
N LEU A 104 15.84 9.96 -27.48
CA LEU A 104 17.26 10.30 -27.44
C LEU A 104 18.14 9.16 -27.98
N LEU A 105 17.82 7.91 -27.66
CA LEU A 105 18.52 6.74 -28.20
C LEU A 105 18.39 6.65 -29.72
N VAL A 106 17.18 6.83 -30.25
CA VAL A 106 16.93 6.86 -31.70
C VAL A 106 17.66 8.03 -32.36
N LEU A 107 17.63 9.22 -31.74
CA LEU A 107 18.33 10.39 -32.26
C LEU A 107 19.86 10.18 -32.27
N ALA A 108 20.40 9.54 -31.23
CA ALA A 108 21.81 9.19 -31.15
C ALA A 108 22.20 8.18 -32.23
N LEU A 109 21.36 7.16 -32.48
CA LEU A 109 21.57 6.18 -33.54
C LEU A 109 21.49 6.81 -34.94
N GLN A 110 20.56 7.74 -35.16
CA GLN A 110 20.40 8.45 -36.44
C GLN A 110 21.51 9.46 -36.70
N ARG A 111 22.02 10.11 -35.65
CA ARG A 111 23.15 11.04 -35.78
C ARG A 111 24.50 10.35 -35.97
N GLY A 112 24.55 9.03 -35.79
CA GLY A 112 25.78 8.26 -35.88
C GLY A 112 26.69 8.57 -34.71
N ILE A 113 27.03 7.54 -33.94
CA ILE A 113 28.25 7.57 -33.16
C ILE A 113 29.42 7.38 -34.13
#